data_AF-A0A015K298-F1
#
_entry.id   AF-A0A015K298-F1
#
_cell.length_a   1.000
_cell.length_b   1.000
_cell.length_c   1.000
_cell.angle_alpha   90.00
_cell.angle_beta   90.00
_cell.angle_gamma   90.00
#
_symmetry.space_group_name_H-M   'P 1'
#
loop_
_entity.id
_entity.type
_entity.pdbx_description
1 polymer ?
#
loop_
_entity_poly.entity_id
_entity_poly.type
_entity_poly.pdbx_seq_one_letter_code
_entity_poly.pdbx_strand_id
1 'polypeptide(L)' 'MDMKLHIIVWVNVIKVELKAFEYYKKSAEKGYLNRIYILGCCYGNEIGTEIDNEKAVELYKGAANKGNKDAQKRLEMMSS' A
#
# COMPACT_ATOMS: atom_id res chain seq x y z
N MET A 1 -5.17 31.52 -6.78
CA MET A 1 -4.22 30.48 -6.35
C MET A 1 -3.39 30.09 -7.56
N ASP A 2 -2.07 30.17 -7.48
CA ASP A 2 -1.14 29.98 -8.61
C ASP A 2 -1.08 28.49 -9.02
N MET A 3 -1.31 28.19 -10.29
CA MET A 3 -1.25 26.84 -10.86
C MET A 3 0.15 26.22 -10.71
N LYS A 4 1.21 27.03 -10.73
CA LYS A 4 2.59 26.54 -10.48
C LYS A 4 2.76 25.99 -9.06
N LEU A 5 2.17 26.65 -8.07
CA LEU A 5 2.22 26.19 -6.68
C LEU A 5 1.47 24.87 -6.52
N HIS A 6 0.31 24.74 -7.17
CA HIS A 6 -0.47 23.49 -7.16
C HIS A 6 0.31 22.31 -7.75
N ILE A 7 0.96 22.49 -8.91
CA ILE A 7 1.77 21.45 -9.56
C ILE A 7 2.95 21.05 -8.67
N ILE A 8 3.67 22.00 -8.07
CA ILE A 8 4.82 21.71 -7.19
C ILE A 8 4.37 20.92 -5.95
N VAL A 9 3.26 21.31 -5.32
CA VAL A 9 2.70 20.59 -4.17
C VAL A 9 2.35 19.16 -4.56
N TRP A 10 1.65 18.98 -5.67
CA TRP A 10 1.24 17.66 -6.15
C TRP A 10 2.45 16.76 -6.48
N VAL A 11 3.45 17.28 -7.20
CA VAL A 11 4.70 16.55 -7.50
C VAL A 11 5.44 16.15 -6.22
N ASN A 12 5.47 17.03 -5.21
CA ASN A 12 6.09 16.71 -3.93
C ASN A 12 5.33 15.61 -3.17
N VAL A 13 3.99 15.62 -3.20
CA VAL A 13 3.16 14.56 -2.59
C VAL A 13 3.46 13.22 -3.25
N ILE A 14 3.43 13.14 -4.58
CA ILE A 14 3.74 11.90 -5.33
C ILE A 14 5.15 11.39 -4.98
N LYS A 15 6.12 12.30 -4.91
CA LYS A 15 7.50 11.93 -4.57
C LYS A 15 7.61 11.32 -3.17
N VAL A 16 6.81 11.78 -2.22
CA VAL A 16 6.75 11.22 -0.86
C VAL A 16 6.09 9.84 -0.88
N GLU A 17 4.99 9.68 -1.62
CA GLU A 17 4.27 8.40 -1.75
C GLU A 17 5.15 7.31 -2.39
N LEU A 18 5.86 7.63 -3.48
CA LEU A 18 6.82 6.71 -4.13
C LEU A 18 7.91 6.23 -3.16
N LYS A 19 8.45 7.13 -2.34
CA LYS A 19 9.47 6.77 -1.34
C LYS A 19 8.89 5.89 -0.22
N ALA A 20 7.66 6.18 0.22
CA ALA A 20 6.99 5.38 1.24
C ALA A 20 6.71 3.97 0.72
N PHE A 21 6.24 3.85 -0.52
CA PHE A 21 6.03 2.56 -1.20
C PHE A 21 7.30 1.72 -1.23
N GLU A 22 8.42 2.28 -1.70
CA GLU A 22 9.71 1.57 -1.76
C GLU A 22 10.20 1.13 -0.37
N TYR A 23 9.98 1.95 0.66
CA TYR A 23 10.32 1.60 2.04
C TYR A 23 9.46 0.43 2.57
N TYR A 24 8.15 0.46 2.32
CA TYR A 24 7.25 -0.63 2.72
C TYR A 24 7.53 -1.92 1.96
N LYS A 25 7.84 -1.84 0.66
CA LYS A 25 8.25 -2.99 -0.15
C LYS A 25 9.48 -3.68 0.42
N LYS A 26 10.57 -2.94 0.67
CA LYS A 26 11.79 -3.47 1.30
C LYS A 26 11.54 -4.07 2.68
N SER A 27 10.61 -3.49 3.44
CA SER A 27 10.27 -4.01 4.77
C SER A 27 9.40 -5.28 4.69
N ALA A 28 8.49 -5.34 3.72
CA ALA A 28 7.67 -6.53 3.46
C ALA A 28 8.56 -7.72 3.03
N GLU A 29 9.58 -7.47 2.20
CA GLU A 29 10.58 -8.47 1.78
C GLU A 29 11.38 -9.05 2.97
N LYS A 30 11.61 -8.25 4.02
CA LYS A 30 12.22 -8.71 5.28
C LYS A 30 11.26 -9.50 6.18
N GLY A 31 10.02 -9.71 5.75
CA GLY A 31 9.03 -10.50 6.48
C GLY A 31 8.27 -9.74 7.56
N TYR A 32 8.40 -8.41 7.64
CA TYR A 32 7.61 -7.62 8.59
C TYR A 32 6.12 -7.68 8.24
N LEU A 33 5.37 -8.43 9.05
CA LEU A 33 3.99 -8.79 8.78
C LEU A 33 3.07 -7.58 8.52
N ASN A 34 3.17 -6.55 9.37
CA ASN A 34 2.40 -5.31 9.22
C ASN A 34 2.77 -4.55 7.93
N ARG A 35 4.00 -4.73 7.43
CA ARG A 35 4.47 -4.07 6.21
C ARG A 35 4.00 -4.81 4.97
N ILE A 36 3.82 -6.13 5.03
CA ILE A 36 3.15 -6.90 3.98
C ILE A 36 1.70 -6.42 3.81
N TYR A 37 0.97 -6.24 4.91
CA TYR A 37 -0.39 -5.67 4.89
C TYR A 37 -0.40 -4.25 4.29
N ILE A 38 0.48 -3.35 4.75
CA ILE A 38 0.56 -1.97 4.23
C ILE A 38 0.94 -1.94 2.75
N LEU A 39 1.81 -2.85 2.29
CA LEU A 39 2.14 -2.97 0.86
C LEU A 39 0.90 -3.35 0.05
N GLY A 40 0.06 -4.25 0.56
CA GLY A 40 -1.24 -4.57 -0.05
C GLY A 40 -2.15 -3.33 -0.13
N CYS A 41 -2.17 -2.50 0.92
CA CYS A 41 -2.90 -1.24 0.90
C CYS A 41 -2.36 -0.25 -0.14
N CYS A 42 -1.05 -0.25 -0.41
CA CYS A 42 -0.47 0.63 -1.43
C CYS A 42 -0.98 0.27 -2.83
N TYR A 43 -0.99 -1.02 -3.17
CA TYR A 43 -1.53 -1.50 -4.45
C TYR A 43 -3.05 -1.32 -4.56
N GLY A 44 -3.80 -1.36 -3.45
CA GLY A 44 -5.25 -1.18 -3.47
C GLY A 44 -5.74 0.27 -3.50
N ASN A 45 -4.88 1.26 -3.22
CA ASN A 45 -5.27 2.67 -3.11
C ASN A 45 -4.35 3.62 -3.92
N GLU A 46 -3.61 3.10 -4.90
CA GLU A 46 -2.71 3.88 -5.76
C GLU A 46 -1.64 4.69 -4.99
N ILE A 47 -1.16 4.18 -3.85
CA ILE A 47 -0.18 4.89 -3.02
C ILE A 47 1.22 4.56 -3.49
N GLY A 48 1.83 5.47 -4.25
CA GLY A 48 3.21 5.31 -4.72
C GLY A 48 3.41 4.14 -5.69
N THR A 49 2.32 3.60 -6.24
CA THR A 49 2.31 2.55 -7.27
C THR A 49 0.96 2.59 -7.98
N GLU A 50 0.88 2.00 -9.17
CA GLU A 50 -0.39 1.82 -9.86
C GLU A 50 -1.29 0.83 -9.12
N ILE A 51 -2.60 0.95 -9.33
CA ILE A 51 -3.56 0.03 -8.72
C ILE A 51 -3.32 -1.39 -9.24
N ASP A 52 -3.14 -2.33 -8.32
CA ASP A 52 -3.03 -3.75 -8.60
C ASP A 52 -3.84 -4.53 -7.54
N ASN A 53 -5.13 -4.68 -7.82
CA ASN A 53 -6.06 -5.31 -6.87
C ASN A 53 -5.75 -6.79 -6.65
N GLU A 54 -5.26 -7.50 -7.67
CA GLU A 54 -4.90 -8.91 -7.56
C GLU A 54 -3.72 -9.07 -6.59
N LYS A 55 -2.67 -8.28 -6.78
CA LYS A 55 -1.50 -8.28 -5.91
C LYS A 55 -1.81 -7.79 -4.50
N ALA A 56 -2.72 -6.82 -4.36
CA ALA A 56 -3.20 -6.39 -3.05
C ALA A 56 -3.85 -7.57 -2.29
N VAL A 57 -4.73 -8.33 -2.95
CA VAL A 57 -5.39 -9.52 -2.37
C VAL A 57 -4.38 -10.60 -2.01
N GLU A 58 -3.39 -10.88 -2.87
CA GLU A 58 -2.33 -11.85 -2.56
C GLU A 58 -1.54 -11.47 -1.30
N LEU A 59 -1.17 -10.20 -1.17
CA LEU A 59 -0.46 -9.68 0.01
C LEU A 59 -1.32 -9.76 1.27
N TYR A 60 -2.61 -9.45 1.17
CA TYR A 60 -3.54 -9.61 2.30
C TYR A 60 -3.66 -11.08 2.71
N LYS A 61 -3.81 -12.02 1.77
CA LYS A 61 -3.84 -13.46 2.05
C LYS A 61 -2.55 -13.91 2.73
N GLY A 62 -1.40 -13.49 2.20
CA GLY A 62 -0.09 -13.81 2.78
C GLY A 62 0.08 -13.29 4.21
N ALA A 63 -0.40 -12.06 4.49
CA ALA A 63 -0.36 -11.48 5.82
C ALA A 63 -1.38 -12.13 6.77
N ALA A 64 -2.60 -12.40 6.31
CA ALA A 64 -3.65 -13.05 7.09
C ALA A 64 -3.25 -14.46 7.54
N ASN A 65 -2.64 -15.24 6.63
CA ASN A 65 -2.13 -16.59 6.92
C ASN A 65 -1.03 -16.59 7.99
N LYS A 66 -0.27 -15.50 8.09
CA LYS A 66 0.77 -15.31 9.12
C LYS A 66 0.25 -14.65 10.40
N GLY A 67 -1.07 -14.49 10.53
CA GLY A 67 -1.73 -14.00 11.75
C GLY A 67 -1.98 -12.50 11.81
N ASN A 68 -1.90 -11.76 10.69
CA ASN A 68 -2.20 -10.33 10.68
C ASN A 68 -3.73 -10.11 10.73
N LYS A 69 -4.22 -9.54 11.83
CA LYS A 69 -5.66 -9.30 12.05
C LYS A 69 -6.23 -8.24 11.10
N ASP A 70 -5.46 -7.23 10.75
CA ASP A 70 -5.91 -6.16 9.83
C ASP A 70 -6.14 -6.71 8.42
N ALA A 71 -5.25 -7.60 7.97
CA ALA A 71 -5.37 -8.30 6.70
C ALA A 71 -6.57 -9.26 6.68
N GLN A 72 -6.80 -10.02 7.76
CA GLN A 72 -7.97 -10.89 7.90
C GLN A 72 -9.27 -10.09 7.77
N LYS A 73 -9.39 -9.01 8.55
CA LYS A 73 -10.55 -8.11 8.48
C LYS A 73 -10.74 -7.50 7.09
N ARG A 74 -9.66 -7.11 6.42
CA ARG A 74 -9.72 -6.55 5.06
C ARG A 74 -10.25 -7.57 4.06
N LEU A 75 -9.83 -8.84 4.14
CA LEU A 75 -10.33 -9.91 3.26
C LEU A 75 -11.80 -10.23 3.53
N GLU A 76 -12.23 -10.23 4.79
CA GLU A 76 -13.64 -10.40 5.17
C GLU A 76 -14.51 -9.28 4.58
N MET A 77 -14.06 -8.02 4.70
CA MET A 77 -14.73 -6.86 4.11
C MET A 77 -14.82 -6.89 2.58
N MET A 78 -13.88 -7.57 1.90
CA MET A 78 -13.91 -7.72 0.44
C MET A 78 -14.85 -8.84 -0.01
N SER A 79 -15.29 -9.70 0.92
CA SER A 79 -16.15 -10.87 0.65
C SER A 79 -17.59 -10.67 1.13
N SER A 80 -17.88 -9.58 1.85
CA SER A 80 -19.23 -9.11 2.19
C SER A 80 -19.72 -8.09 1.18
#